data_AF-A0A8B5WGD2-F1
#
_entry.id   AF-A0A8B5WGD2-F1
#
_cell.length_a   1.000
_cell.length_b   1.000
_cell.length_c   1.000
_cell.angle_alpha   90.00
_cell.angle_beta   90.00
_cell.angle_gamma   90.00
#
_symmetry.space_group_name_H-M   'P 1'
#
loop_
_entity.id
_entity.type
_entity.pdbx_description
1 polymer ?
#
loop_
_entity_poly.entity_id
_entity_poly.type
_entity_poly.pdbx_seq_one_letter_code
_entity_poly.pdbx_strand_id
1 'polypeptide(L)' 'MAEAGKQLPGHVRQAFDAYLQCGRLEHGFLRLRCDTCHAEHLLAFSCKRRGFCPSCGARRMADGAAWLV' A
#
# COMPACT_ATOMS: atom_id res chain seq x y z
N MET A 1 7.00 31.05 -2.98
CA MET A 1 8.03 30.29 -2.23
C MET A 1 7.27 29.47 -1.21
N ALA A 2 7.34 28.14 -1.26
CA ALA A 2 6.60 27.31 -0.30
C ALA A 2 7.18 27.56 1.09
N GLU A 3 6.35 28.01 2.03
CA GLU A 3 6.72 28.13 3.44
C GLU A 3 7.33 26.79 3.88
N ALA A 4 8.51 26.83 4.50
CA ALA A 4 9.11 25.66 5.11
C ALA A 4 8.22 25.25 6.29
N GLY A 5 7.20 24.45 5.97
CA GLY A 5 6.12 24.07 6.87
C GLY A 5 6.66 23.32 8.08
N LYS A 6 6.05 23.59 9.24
CA LYS A 6 6.31 22.91 10.52
C LYS A 6 6.58 21.42 10.32
N GLN A 7 7.65 20.92 10.93
CA GLN A 7 7.98 19.50 10.90
C GLN A 7 6.80 18.69 11.47
N LEU A 8 6.27 17.75 10.68
CA LEU A 8 5.21 16.86 11.12
C LEU A 8 5.71 15.97 12.27
N PRO A 9 4.85 15.66 13.27
CA PRO A 9 5.18 14.68 14.29
C PRO A 9 5.61 13.35 13.66
N GLY A 10 6.59 12.68 14.26
CA GLY A 10 7.18 11.45 13.69
C GLY A 10 6.15 10.35 13.38
N HIS A 11 5.13 10.18 14.22
CA HIS A 11 4.06 9.20 14.00
C HIS A 11 3.22 9.50 12.75
N VAL A 12 3.00 10.79 12.43
CA VAL A 12 2.27 11.20 11.22
C VAL A 12 3.08 10.87 9.98
N ARG A 13 4.38 11.20 10.01
CA ARG A 13 5.29 10.89 8.90
C ARG A 13 5.39 9.38 8.67
N GLN A 14 5.51 8.58 9.73
CA GLN A 14 5.57 7.13 9.63
C GLN A 14 4.26 6.53 9.08
N ALA A 15 3.10 7.02 9.54
CA ALA A 15 1.82 6.56 9.03
C ALA A 15 1.62 6.92 7.55
N PHE A 16 2.07 8.11 7.15
CA PHE A 16 2.00 8.57 5.77
C PHE A 16 2.92 7.77 4.84
N ASP A 17 4.15 7.53 5.27
CA ASP A 17 5.12 6.70 4.53
C ASP A 17 4.60 5.26 4.36
N ALA A 18 4.13 4.64 5.46
CA ALA A 18 3.49 3.32 5.40
C ALA A 18 2.28 3.30 4.45
N TYR A 19 1.47 4.36 4.46
CA TYR A 19 0.34 4.50 3.53
C TYR A 19 0.80 4.55 2.07
N LEU A 20 1.86 5.29 1.74
CA LEU A 20 2.43 5.37 0.38
C LEU A 20 2.99 4.04 -0.13
N GLN A 21 3.57 3.24 0.76
CA GLN A 21 4.14 1.93 0.45
C GLN A 21 3.07 0.81 0.40
N CYS A 22 1.92 1.03 1.04
CA CYS A 22 0.82 0.08 1.14
C CYS A 22 0.45 -0.56 -0.20
N GLY A 23 0.54 -1.89 -0.28
CA GLY A 23 0.13 -2.66 -1.45
C GLY A 23 1.17 -2.73 -2.57
N ARG A 24 2.29 -2.00 -2.53
CA ARG A 24 3.30 -2.13 -3.58
C ARG A 24 4.17 -3.36 -3.34
N LEU A 25 4.30 -4.21 -4.36
CA LEU A 25 5.16 -5.40 -4.30
C LEU A 25 6.64 -5.03 -4.12
N GLU A 26 7.06 -3.86 -4.60
CA GLU A 26 8.44 -3.36 -4.46
C GLU A 26 8.90 -3.18 -3.00
N HIS A 27 7.96 -2.98 -2.07
CA HIS A 27 8.23 -2.82 -0.63
C HIS A 27 8.04 -4.11 0.17
N GLY A 28 7.86 -5.25 -0.52
CA GLY A 28 7.74 -6.57 0.09
C GLY A 28 6.36 -7.20 -0.03
N PHE A 29 6.36 -8.53 -0.07
CA PHE A 29 5.17 -9.35 -0.27
C PHE A 29 5.32 -10.73 0.36
N LEU A 30 4.19 -11.37 0.63
CA LEU A 30 4.09 -12.78 0.96
C LEU A 30 3.78 -13.57 -0.31
N ARG A 31 4.59 -14.59 -0.60
CA ARG A 31 4.31 -15.54 -1.67
C ARG A 31 3.50 -16.71 -1.12
N LEU A 32 2.28 -16.86 -1.58
CA LEU A 32 1.43 -18.01 -1.31
C LEU A 32 1.58 -19.00 -2.45
N ARG A 33 1.87 -20.26 -2.14
CA ARG A 33 1.87 -21.36 -3.10
C ARG A 33 0.93 -22.44 -2.61
N CYS A 34 0.00 -22.87 -3.46
CA CYS A 34 -0.83 -24.03 -3.18
C CYS A 34 0.02 -25.31 -3.31
N ASP A 35 -0.04 -26.20 -2.33
CA ASP A 35 0.70 -27.46 -2.38
C ASP A 35 0.15 -28.40 -3.47
N THR A 36 -1.18 -28.42 -3.65
CA THR A 36 -1.85 -29.36 -4.54
C THR A 36 -1.83 -28.93 -6.02
N CYS A 37 -2.15 -27.67 -6.32
CA CYS A 37 -2.22 -27.19 -7.70
C CYS A 37 -1.02 -26.31 -8.12
N HIS A 38 -0.10 -26.05 -7.18
CA HIS A 38 1.09 -25.21 -7.39
C HIS A 38 0.83 -23.78 -7.88
N ALA A 39 -0.42 -23.32 -7.90
CA ALA A 39 -0.73 -21.93 -8.17
C ALA A 39 -0.06 -21.01 -7.15
N GLU A 40 0.51 -19.90 -7.64
CA GLU A 40 1.21 -18.91 -6.83
C GLU A 40 0.49 -17.56 -6.86
N HIS A 41 0.41 -16.93 -5.70
CA HIS A 41 -0.13 -15.58 -5.54
C HIS A 41 0.82 -14.72 -4.70
N LEU A 42 1.01 -13.48 -5.14
CA LEU A 42 1.81 -12.50 -4.41
C LEU A 42 0.88 -11.54 -3.66
N LEU A 43 1.02 -11.50 -2.34
CA LEU A 43 0.26 -10.61 -1.47
C LEU A 43 1.17 -9.51 -0.94
N ALA A 44 0.98 -8.28 -1.42
CA ALA A 44 1.70 -7.12 -0.90
C ALA A 44 1.29 -6.81 0.55
N PHE A 45 2.24 -6.24 1.32
CA PHE A 45 1.96 -5.81 2.70
C PHE A 45 1.04 -4.58 2.77
N SER A 46 0.26 -4.50 3.84
CA SER A 46 -0.66 -3.39 4.08
C SER A 46 -0.21 -2.52 5.25
N CYS A 47 -0.44 -1.20 5.14
CA CYS A 47 -0.05 -0.23 6.16
C CYS A 47 -0.77 -0.40 7.50
N LYS A 48 -1.91 -1.11 7.52
CA LYS A 48 -2.72 -1.38 8.71
C LYS A 48 -2.55 -2.81 9.24
N ARG A 49 -1.68 -3.62 8.63
CA ARG A 49 -1.49 -5.07 8.91
C ARG A 49 -2.73 -5.95 8.74
N ARG A 50 -3.88 -5.38 8.36
CA ARG A 50 -5.08 -6.10 7.92
C ARG A 50 -4.86 -6.37 6.44
N GLY A 51 -4.81 -7.64 6.01
CA GLY A 51 -4.46 -8.01 4.62
C GLY A 51 -5.18 -7.20 3.53
N PHE A 52 -6.34 -6.61 3.85
CA PHE A 52 -6.98 -5.55 3.09
C PHE A 52 -7.06 -4.23 3.89
N CYS A 53 -6.53 -3.14 3.34
CA CYS A 53 -6.71 -1.80 3.89
C CYS A 53 -7.75 -1.02 3.03
N PRO A 54 -8.94 -0.67 3.57
CA PRO A 54 -9.98 -0.01 2.78
C PRO A 54 -9.54 1.36 2.24
N SER A 55 -8.75 2.12 3.00
CA SER A 55 -8.19 3.40 2.56
C SER A 55 -7.21 3.23 1.38
N CYS A 56 -6.38 2.18 1.39
CA CYS A 56 -5.51 1.87 0.25
C CYS A 56 -6.29 1.28 -0.92
N GLY A 57 -7.37 0.54 -0.65
CA GLY A 57 -8.29 0.01 -1.67
C GLY A 57 -8.95 1.12 -2.47
N ALA A 58 -9.48 2.14 -1.78
CA ALA A 58 -10.07 3.32 -2.42
C ALA A 58 -9.03 4.06 -3.29
N ARG A 59 -7.80 4.25 -2.80
CA ARG A 59 -6.73 4.86 -3.61
C ARG A 59 -6.42 4.04 -4.86
N ARG A 60 -6.30 2.73 -4.75
CA ARG A 60 -6.04 1.84 -5.89
C ARG A 60 -7.16 1.87 -6.92
N MET A 61 -8.41 1.93 -6.46
CA MET A 61 -9.55 2.08 -7.36
C MET A 61 -9.52 3.43 -8.07
N ALA A 62 -9.20 4.53 -7.37
CA ALA A 62 -9.07 5.85 -7.98
C ALA A 62 -7.91 5.93 -8.98
N ASP A 63 -6.75 5.33 -8.66
CA ASP A 63 -5.59 5.27 -9.56
C ASP A 63 -5.92 4.46 -10.81
N GLY A 64 -6.55 3.29 -10.66
CA GLY A 64 -7.02 2.49 -11.78
C GLY A 64 -8.05 3.22 -12.65
N ALA A 65 -8.98 3.96 -12.04
CA ALA A 65 -9.97 4.76 -12.76
C ALA A 65 -9.34 5.90 -13.58
N ALA A 66 -8.22 6.47 -13.14
CA ALA A 66 -7.51 7.51 -13.88
C ALA A 66 -6.97 7.03 -15.24
N TRP A 67 -6.81 5.71 -15.43
CA TRP A 67 -6.38 5.11 -16.70
C TRP A 67 -7.55 4.74 -17.63
N LEU A 68 -8.80 4.90 -17.18
CA LEU A 68 -10.01 4.51 -17.91
C LEU A 68 -10.72 5.70 -18.60
N VAL A 69 -10.05 6.86 -18.69
CA VAL A 69 -10.55 8.08 -19.34
C VAL A 69 -9.66 8.50 -20.50
#